data_AF-A0A8K1CPR7-F1
#
_entry.id   AF-A0A8K1CPR7-F1
#
_cell.length_a   1.000
_cell.length_b   1.000
_cell.length_c   1.000
_cell.angle_alpha   90.00
_cell.angle_beta   90.00
_cell.angle_gamma   90.00
#
_symmetry.space_group_name_H-M   'P 1'
#
loop_
_entity.id
_entity.type
_entity.pdbx_description
1 polymer ?
#
loop_
_entity_poly.entity_id
_entity_poly.type
_entity_poly.pdbx_seq_one_letter_code
_entity_poly.pdbx_strand_id
1 'polypeptide(L)'
;MDVMLAEDARFMRLGAYTGAWMVLWTALLLVIPAGASGRNHIVSLNAAHGVVCTVVAALTIQYHLDTANSVAISLAYFLVDLVAMVKADGVTKLHTLHRSRLMDYVHHFIGLFWGTIFYAHEATVCDAALGNPYVWIQTNEVSTPFYNWFRLTNHVVAGALFALFFFLSRIVFNTFYFIPRLLAECDTRYLWGCLPFFALQYVWFVMILQKMRRTLRRQDRRQDRRQDTKKAS
;
A
#
# COMPACT_ATOMS: atom_id res chain seq x y z
N MET A 1 -18.14 -6.11 31.94
CA MET A 1 -18.35 -4.66 31.78
C MET A 1 -17.03 -3.96 31.46
N ASP A 2 -15.96 -4.24 32.21
CA ASP A 2 -14.63 -3.62 31.99
C ASP A 2 -13.96 -3.97 30.66
N VAL A 3 -14.11 -5.21 30.16
CA VAL A 3 -13.59 -5.62 28.84
C VAL A 3 -14.27 -4.84 27.70
N MET A 4 -15.59 -4.64 27.80
CA MET A 4 -16.37 -3.91 26.80
C MET A 4 -15.98 -2.42 26.78
N LEU A 5 -15.83 -1.80 27.96
CA LEU A 5 -15.38 -0.41 28.08
C LEU A 5 -13.95 -0.19 27.56
N ALA A 6 -13.06 -1.18 27.72
CA ALA A 6 -11.69 -1.13 27.20
C ALA A 6 -11.66 -1.28 25.66
N GLU A 7 -12.48 -2.16 25.10
CA GLU A 7 -12.66 -2.29 23.65
C GLU A 7 -13.23 -1.00 23.04
N ASP A 8 -14.25 -0.42 23.67
CA ASP A 8 -14.84 0.84 23.25
C ASP A 8 -13.80 1.97 23.23
N ALA A 9 -12.98 2.10 24.28
CA ALA A 9 -11.92 3.11 24.35
C ALA A 9 -10.85 2.96 23.25
N ARG A 10 -10.56 1.71 22.87
CA ARG A 10 -9.57 1.37 21.84
C ARG A 10 -10.08 1.73 20.44
N PHE A 11 -11.31 1.37 20.11
CA PHE A 11 -11.92 1.75 18.84
C PHE A 11 -12.21 3.24 18.74
N MET A 12 -12.59 3.91 19.83
CA MET A 12 -12.71 5.38 19.85
C MET A 12 -11.38 6.06 19.50
N ARG A 13 -10.26 5.55 20.03
CA ARG A 13 -8.93 6.06 19.71
C ARG A 13 -8.56 5.85 18.24
N LEU A 14 -8.80 4.64 17.72
CA LEU A 14 -8.62 4.36 16.30
C LEU A 14 -9.45 5.31 15.43
N GLY A 15 -10.73 5.52 15.79
CA GLY A 15 -11.63 6.43 15.09
C GLY A 15 -11.13 7.87 15.11
N ALA A 16 -10.70 8.37 16.27
CA ALA A 16 -10.15 9.71 16.41
C ALA A 16 -8.88 9.91 15.57
N TYR A 17 -7.92 8.97 15.63
CA TYR A 17 -6.73 9.01 14.80
C TYR A 17 -7.04 8.90 13.32
N THR A 18 -7.99 8.03 12.94
CA THR A 18 -8.41 7.89 11.54
C THR A 18 -9.00 9.20 11.05
N GLY A 19 -9.89 9.85 11.82
CA GLY A 19 -10.44 11.16 11.51
C GLY A 19 -9.36 12.24 11.36
N ALA A 20 -8.38 12.29 12.26
CA ALA A 20 -7.27 13.24 12.18
C ALA A 20 -6.41 13.03 10.92
N TRP A 21 -6.07 11.77 10.61
CA TRP A 21 -5.33 11.43 9.40
C TRP A 21 -6.15 11.69 8.13
N MET A 22 -7.47 11.50 8.16
CA MET A 22 -8.33 11.84 7.01
C MET A 22 -8.28 13.33 6.71
N VAL A 23 -8.30 14.19 7.73
CA VAL A 23 -8.13 15.64 7.57
C VAL A 23 -6.77 15.94 6.93
N LEU A 24 -5.69 15.33 7.43
CA LEU A 24 -4.34 15.55 6.90
C LEU A 24 -4.19 15.06 5.45
N TRP A 25 -4.66 13.85 5.14
CA TRP A 25 -4.63 13.31 3.77
C TRP A 25 -5.46 14.15 2.82
N THR A 26 -6.64 14.61 3.26
CA THR A 26 -7.48 15.52 2.49
C THR A 26 -6.78 16.86 2.27
N ALA A 27 -6.14 17.43 3.29
CA ALA A 27 -5.39 18.68 3.15
C ALA A 27 -4.23 18.53 2.15
N LEU A 28 -3.48 17.43 2.23
CA LEU A 28 -2.44 17.11 1.24
C LEU A 28 -3.03 16.97 -0.18
N LEU A 29 -4.21 16.36 -0.30
CA LEU A 29 -4.95 16.29 -1.56
C LEU A 29 -5.50 17.64 -2.05
N LEU A 30 -5.54 18.69 -1.23
CA LEU A 30 -6.01 20.01 -1.67
C LEU A 30 -4.84 20.94 -2.00
N VAL A 31 -3.71 20.74 -1.32
CA VAL A 31 -2.52 21.59 -1.45
C VAL A 31 -1.62 21.14 -2.59
N ILE A 32 -1.50 19.83 -2.85
CA ILE A 32 -0.64 19.35 -3.93
C ILE A 32 -1.35 19.66 -5.26
N PRO A 33 -0.73 20.42 -6.19
CA PRO A 33 -1.39 20.78 -7.42
C PRO A 33 -1.69 19.54 -8.26
N ALA A 34 -2.94 19.43 -8.71
CA ALA A 34 -3.29 18.52 -9.78
C ALA A 34 -2.52 18.93 -11.05
N GLY A 35 -1.48 18.15 -11.40
CA GLY A 35 -0.84 18.30 -12.70
C GLY A 35 -1.88 18.17 -13.84
N ALA A 36 -1.50 18.47 -15.08
CA ALA A 36 -2.42 18.58 -16.22
C ALA A 36 -3.38 17.39 -16.45
N SER A 37 -3.09 16.22 -15.89
CA SER A 37 -3.93 15.01 -15.99
C SER A 37 -4.75 14.68 -14.73
N GLY A 38 -4.62 15.43 -13.63
CA GLY A 38 -5.19 15.10 -12.30
C GLY A 38 -4.61 13.85 -11.62
N ARG A 39 -4.04 12.93 -12.41
CA ARG A 39 -3.47 11.66 -11.96
C ARG A 39 -2.16 11.80 -11.18
N ASN A 40 -1.39 12.86 -11.44
CA ASN A 40 -0.11 13.11 -10.75
C ASN A 40 -0.32 13.34 -9.24
N HIS A 41 -1.47 13.88 -8.91
CA HIS A 41 -1.86 14.24 -7.56
C HIS A 41 -2.10 13.02 -6.65
N ILE A 42 -2.87 12.05 -7.13
CA ILE A 42 -3.13 10.79 -6.42
C ILE A 42 -1.84 9.97 -6.28
N VAL A 43 -1.00 10.01 -7.31
CA VAL A 43 0.30 9.32 -7.31
C VAL A 43 1.24 9.91 -6.24
N SER A 44 1.20 11.22 -5.99
CA SER A 44 1.94 11.86 -4.90
C SER A 44 1.37 11.49 -3.53
N LEU A 45 0.05 11.45 -3.34
CA LEU A 45 -0.56 11.02 -2.09
C LEU A 45 -0.14 9.57 -1.74
N ASN A 46 -0.22 8.66 -2.70
CA ASN A 46 0.18 7.27 -2.54
C ASN A 46 1.67 7.14 -2.16
N ALA A 47 2.54 7.96 -2.75
CA ALA A 47 3.95 7.99 -2.39
C ALA A 47 4.16 8.47 -0.94
N ALA A 48 3.46 9.53 -0.53
CA ALA A 48 3.52 10.07 0.82
C ALA A 48 3.00 9.06 1.85
N HIS A 49 1.86 8.42 1.57
CA HIS A 49 1.35 7.33 2.40
C HIS A 49 2.38 6.22 2.56
N GLY A 50 3.00 5.76 1.47
CA GLY A 50 4.00 4.70 1.53
C GLY A 50 5.19 5.01 2.44
N VAL A 51 5.70 6.25 2.42
CA VAL A 51 6.76 6.69 3.34
C VAL A 51 6.24 6.74 4.78
N VAL A 52 5.13 7.44 5.01
CA VAL A 52 4.60 7.68 6.36
C VAL A 52 4.24 6.37 7.04
N CYS A 53 3.51 5.48 6.37
CA CYS A 53 3.12 4.20 6.96
C CYS A 53 4.31 3.28 7.20
N THR A 54 5.32 3.26 6.32
CA THR A 54 6.54 2.46 6.53
C THR A 54 7.29 2.94 7.77
N VAL A 55 7.51 4.25 7.89
CA VAL A 55 8.25 4.84 9.03
C VAL A 55 7.49 4.63 10.32
N VAL A 56 6.20 4.94 10.35
CA VAL A 56 5.39 4.80 11.57
C VAL A 56 5.26 3.33 11.97
N ALA A 57 5.11 2.41 11.01
CA ALA A 57 5.10 0.99 11.31
C ALA A 57 6.43 0.51 11.91
N ALA A 58 7.56 0.92 11.33
CA ALA A 58 8.88 0.57 11.85
C ALA A 58 9.09 1.10 13.28
N LEU A 59 8.68 2.34 13.56
CA LEU A 59 8.72 2.90 14.91
C LEU A 59 7.79 2.17 15.88
N THR A 60 6.58 1.83 15.42
CA THR A 60 5.60 1.09 16.23
C THR A 60 6.14 -0.27 16.64
N ILE A 61 6.77 -0.99 15.70
CA ILE A 61 7.39 -2.29 15.95
C ILE A 61 8.61 -2.14 16.87
N GLN A 62 9.53 -1.24 16.55
CA GLN A 62 10.81 -1.10 17.25
C GLN A 62 10.65 -0.65 18.71
N TYR A 63 9.64 0.19 18.99
CA TYR A 63 9.39 0.76 20.31
C TYR A 63 8.16 0.17 21.00
N HIS A 64 7.55 -0.89 20.44
CA HIS A 64 6.35 -1.55 20.97
C HIS A 64 5.22 -0.56 21.28
N LEU A 65 4.96 0.37 20.36
CA LEU A 65 3.93 1.40 20.54
C LEU A 65 2.53 0.85 20.28
N ASP A 66 1.53 1.58 20.76
CA ASP A 66 0.12 1.34 20.41
C ASP A 66 -0.09 1.36 18.89
N THR A 67 -0.77 0.35 18.38
CA THR A 67 -0.92 0.11 16.93
C THR A 67 -2.01 0.99 16.31
N ALA A 68 -2.84 1.67 17.11
CA ALA A 68 -3.99 2.42 16.62
C ALA A 68 -3.57 3.50 15.63
N ASN A 69 -2.48 4.23 15.92
CA ASN A 69 -2.00 5.28 15.03
C ASN A 69 -1.46 4.70 13.71
N SER A 70 -0.67 3.62 13.76
CA SER A 70 -0.13 2.98 12.55
C SER A 70 -1.25 2.43 11.67
N VAL A 71 -2.27 1.81 12.26
CA VAL A 71 -3.45 1.31 11.54
C VAL A 71 -4.26 2.48 10.97
N ALA A 72 -4.54 3.51 11.77
CA ALA A 72 -5.31 4.70 11.38
C ALA A 72 -4.74 5.42 10.16
N ILE A 73 -3.41 5.53 10.06
CA ILE A 73 -2.71 6.13 8.90
C ILE A 73 -3.19 5.49 7.59
N SER A 74 -3.21 4.16 7.55
CA SER A 74 -3.57 3.42 6.34
C SER A 74 -5.08 3.36 6.13
N LEU A 75 -5.88 3.21 7.18
CA LEU A 75 -7.34 3.27 7.06
C LEU A 75 -7.80 4.63 6.52
N ALA A 76 -7.26 5.72 7.07
CA ALA A 76 -7.57 7.07 6.63
C ALA A 76 -7.14 7.29 5.18
N TYR A 77 -5.95 6.84 4.79
CA TYR A 77 -5.48 6.91 3.41
C TYR A 77 -6.42 6.15 2.46
N PHE A 78 -6.74 4.89 2.77
CA PHE A 78 -7.60 4.09 1.91
C PHE A 78 -9.01 4.70 1.78
N LEU A 79 -9.57 5.28 2.85
CA LEU A 79 -10.86 5.98 2.77
C LEU A 79 -10.78 7.23 1.88
N VAL A 80 -9.78 8.08 2.12
CA VAL A 80 -9.64 9.36 1.41
C VAL A 80 -9.36 9.12 -0.07
N ASP A 81 -8.45 8.20 -0.41
CA ASP A 81 -8.18 7.89 -1.82
C ASP A 81 -9.38 7.19 -2.46
N LEU A 82 -10.08 6.27 -1.77
CA LEU A 82 -11.30 5.65 -2.30
C LEU A 82 -12.39 6.68 -2.63
N VAL A 83 -12.63 7.65 -1.75
CA VAL A 83 -13.56 8.75 -2.02
C VAL A 83 -13.11 9.58 -3.23
N ALA A 84 -11.82 9.89 -3.32
CA ALA A 84 -11.26 10.60 -4.47
C ALA A 84 -11.42 9.80 -5.77
N MET A 85 -11.22 8.48 -5.72
CA MET A 85 -11.42 7.57 -6.84
C MET A 85 -12.88 7.57 -7.30
N VAL A 86 -13.82 7.40 -6.38
CA VAL A 86 -15.26 7.40 -6.68
C VAL A 86 -15.71 8.74 -7.28
N LYS A 87 -15.21 9.86 -6.73
CA LYS A 87 -15.52 11.20 -7.26
C LYS A 87 -14.98 11.40 -8.68
N ALA A 88 -13.80 10.88 -8.97
CA ALA A 88 -13.17 11.00 -10.29
C ALA A 88 -13.82 10.09 -11.34
N ASP A 89 -14.14 8.85 -10.97
CA ASP A 89 -14.61 7.83 -11.92
C ASP A 89 -16.15 7.83 -12.08
N GLY A 90 -16.87 8.24 -11.03
CA GLY A 90 -18.33 8.16 -10.93
C GLY A 90 -18.83 6.76 -10.58
N VAL A 91 -19.85 6.69 -9.71
CA VAL A 91 -20.40 5.42 -9.19
C VAL A 91 -21.05 4.53 -10.27
N THR A 92 -21.57 5.12 -11.35
CA THR A 92 -22.30 4.38 -12.40
C THR A 92 -21.39 3.70 -13.41
N LYS A 93 -20.10 4.09 -13.48
CA LYS A 93 -19.17 3.64 -14.53
C LYS A 93 -18.17 2.59 -14.03
N LEU A 94 -18.28 2.12 -12.80
CA LEU A 94 -17.32 1.20 -12.17
C LEU A 94 -17.08 -0.08 -13.00
N HIS A 95 -18.13 -0.61 -13.63
CA HIS A 95 -18.06 -1.82 -14.46
C HIS A 95 -17.33 -1.63 -15.80
N THR A 96 -17.16 -0.38 -16.24
CA THR A 96 -16.47 -0.03 -17.50
C THR A 96 -14.99 0.31 -17.29
N LEU A 97 -14.52 0.32 -16.04
CA LEU A 97 -13.16 0.71 -15.71
C LEU A 97 -12.15 -0.31 -16.23
N HIS A 98 -10.98 0.20 -16.63
CA HIS A 98 -9.85 -0.66 -16.94
C HIS A 98 -9.48 -1.54 -15.75
N ARG A 99 -9.08 -2.78 -16.03
CA ARG A 99 -8.70 -3.77 -15.00
C ARG A 99 -7.70 -3.24 -13.97
N SER A 100 -6.73 -2.41 -14.37
CA SER A 100 -5.78 -1.82 -13.43
C SER A 100 -6.46 -0.89 -12.41
N ARG A 101 -7.48 -0.15 -12.83
CA ARG A 101 -8.24 0.75 -11.95
C ARG A 101 -9.17 -0.05 -11.03
N LEU A 102 -9.81 -1.11 -11.53
CA LEU A 102 -10.61 -2.01 -10.69
C LEU A 102 -9.76 -2.67 -9.60
N MET A 103 -8.52 -3.04 -9.91
CA MET A 103 -7.58 -3.57 -8.91
C MET A 103 -7.25 -2.55 -7.82
N ASP A 104 -7.16 -1.25 -8.15
CA ASP A 104 -6.96 -0.20 -7.15
C ASP A 104 -8.15 -0.16 -6.16
N TYR A 105 -9.40 -0.24 -6.65
CA TYR A 105 -10.60 -0.34 -5.79
C TYR A 105 -10.56 -1.57 -4.87
N VAL A 106 -10.25 -2.74 -5.45
CA VAL A 106 -10.16 -4.00 -4.69
C VAL A 106 -9.09 -3.88 -3.61
N HIS A 107 -7.92 -3.32 -3.93
CA HIS A 107 -6.84 -3.11 -2.96
C HIS A 107 -7.27 -2.20 -1.81
N HIS A 108 -7.97 -1.10 -2.08
CA HIS A 108 -8.45 -0.17 -1.06
C HIS A 108 -9.50 -0.81 -0.16
N PHE A 109 -10.47 -1.51 -0.75
CA PHE A 109 -11.51 -2.20 0.02
C PHE A 109 -10.92 -3.29 0.91
N ILE A 110 -10.04 -4.13 0.36
CA ILE A 110 -9.30 -5.16 1.10
C ILE A 110 -8.46 -4.51 2.20
N GLY A 111 -7.77 -3.41 1.90
CA GLY A 111 -6.95 -2.67 2.87
C GLY A 111 -7.75 -2.16 4.07
N LEU A 112 -8.94 -1.61 3.84
CA LEU A 112 -9.86 -1.14 4.88
C LEU A 112 -10.42 -2.29 5.71
N PHE A 113 -10.94 -3.31 5.03
CA PHE A 113 -11.58 -4.46 5.66
C PHE A 113 -10.57 -5.20 6.54
N TRP A 114 -9.44 -5.61 5.97
CA TRP A 114 -8.43 -6.36 6.73
C TRP A 114 -7.73 -5.52 7.78
N GLY A 115 -7.45 -4.23 7.52
CA GLY A 115 -6.88 -3.35 8.54
C GLY A 115 -7.75 -3.25 9.79
N THR A 116 -9.07 -3.18 9.60
CA THR A 116 -10.04 -3.13 10.70
C THR A 116 -10.15 -4.47 11.43
N ILE A 117 -10.28 -5.58 10.68
CA ILE A 117 -10.37 -6.94 11.26
C ILE A 117 -9.11 -7.29 12.04
N PHE A 118 -7.94 -7.01 11.48
CA PHE A 118 -6.66 -7.28 12.14
C PHE A 118 -6.47 -6.45 13.39
N TYR A 119 -6.85 -5.18 13.36
CA TYR A 119 -6.91 -4.40 14.59
C TYR A 119 -7.86 -5.03 15.59
N ALA A 120 -9.13 -5.27 15.24
CA ALA A 120 -10.12 -5.83 16.16
C ALA A 120 -9.62 -7.08 16.91
N HIS A 121 -8.92 -7.97 16.21
CA HIS A 121 -8.51 -9.26 16.75
C HIS A 121 -7.06 -9.35 17.25
N GLU A 122 -6.21 -8.34 17.07
CA GLU A 122 -4.77 -8.43 17.36
C GLU A 122 -4.48 -8.93 18.78
N ALA A 123 -5.20 -8.43 19.79
CA ALA A 123 -4.98 -8.74 21.21
C ALA A 123 -5.47 -10.14 21.61
N THR A 124 -6.25 -10.78 20.76
CA THR A 124 -6.87 -12.09 21.03
C THR A 124 -6.28 -13.22 20.21
N VAL A 125 -5.48 -12.89 19.18
CA VAL A 125 -5.07 -13.85 18.15
C VAL A 125 -3.56 -13.98 18.00
N CYS A 126 -2.80 -12.95 18.38
CA CYS A 126 -1.35 -12.97 18.34
C CYS A 126 -0.75 -12.66 19.71
N ASP A 127 0.44 -13.19 19.96
CA ASP A 127 1.25 -12.82 21.12
C ASP A 127 1.58 -11.32 21.07
N ALA A 128 1.59 -10.68 22.24
CA ALA A 128 1.98 -9.29 22.41
C ALA A 128 3.40 -9.00 21.86
N ALA A 129 4.29 -10.00 21.87
CA ALA A 129 5.64 -9.90 21.31
C ALA A 129 5.66 -9.65 19.79
N LEU A 130 4.68 -10.17 19.05
CA LEU A 130 4.50 -9.86 17.64
C LEU A 130 3.82 -8.50 17.46
N GLY A 131 2.83 -8.20 18.29
CA GLY A 131 1.92 -7.09 18.08
C GLY A 131 1.01 -7.34 16.87
N ASN A 132 0.60 -6.27 16.17
CA ASN A 132 -0.35 -6.40 15.06
C ASN A 132 0.33 -6.78 13.74
N PRO A 133 -0.02 -7.93 13.13
CA PRO A 133 0.47 -8.33 11.82
C PRO A 133 0.26 -7.31 10.70
N TYR A 134 -0.81 -6.53 10.76
CA TYR A 134 -1.09 -5.48 9.78
C TYR A 134 0.00 -4.39 9.80
N VAL A 135 0.56 -4.07 10.96
CA VAL A 135 1.65 -3.08 11.09
C VAL A 135 2.92 -3.60 10.42
N TRP A 136 3.24 -4.88 10.56
CA TRP A 136 4.34 -5.51 9.81
C TRP A 136 4.09 -5.50 8.30
N ILE A 137 2.85 -5.65 7.85
CA ILE A 137 2.52 -5.58 6.43
C ILE A 137 2.76 -4.16 5.87
N GLN A 138 2.58 -3.11 6.68
CA GLN A 138 2.79 -1.71 6.29
C GLN A 138 4.27 -1.37 6.03
N THR A 139 5.22 -2.04 6.68
CA THR A 139 6.67 -1.80 6.42
C THR A 139 7.06 -2.12 4.98
N ASN A 140 6.24 -2.92 4.30
CA ASN A 140 6.47 -3.30 2.91
C ASN A 140 6.02 -2.24 1.89
N GLU A 141 5.48 -1.11 2.34
CA GLU A 141 5.17 0.05 1.49
C GLU A 141 6.42 0.86 1.09
N VAL A 142 7.60 0.46 1.55
CA VAL A 142 8.89 1.08 1.17
C VAL A 142 9.15 1.11 -0.34
N SER A 143 8.52 0.20 -1.09
CA SER A 143 8.61 0.15 -2.55
C SER A 143 7.72 1.18 -3.27
N THR A 144 6.67 1.67 -2.59
CA THR A 144 5.61 2.52 -3.16
C THR A 144 6.10 3.87 -3.67
N PRO A 145 7.02 4.59 -3.00
CA PRO A 145 7.59 5.83 -3.54
C PRO A 145 8.28 5.62 -4.89
N PHE A 146 9.06 4.54 -5.04
CA PHE A 146 9.74 4.22 -6.30
C PHE A 146 8.76 3.86 -7.41
N TYR A 147 7.67 3.14 -7.08
CA TYR A 147 6.61 2.85 -8.04
C TYR A 147 5.97 4.12 -8.59
N ASN A 148 5.62 5.05 -7.70
CA ASN A 148 5.00 6.31 -8.09
C ASN A 148 5.97 7.16 -8.92
N TRP A 149 7.24 7.23 -8.54
CA TRP A 149 8.28 7.89 -9.35
C TRP A 149 8.39 7.27 -10.74
N PHE A 150 8.43 5.94 -10.84
CA PHE A 150 8.45 5.23 -12.11
C PHE A 150 7.20 5.52 -12.97
N ARG A 151 6.00 5.56 -12.36
CA ARG A 151 4.76 5.89 -13.08
C ARG A 151 4.75 7.29 -13.68
N LEU A 152 5.33 8.26 -12.97
CA LEU A 152 5.34 9.66 -13.41
C LEU A 152 6.39 9.90 -14.50
N THR A 153 7.54 9.24 -14.41
CA THR A 153 8.71 9.59 -15.22
C THR A 153 9.13 8.53 -16.23
N ASN A 154 8.67 7.28 -16.07
CA ASN A 154 9.21 6.09 -16.74
C ASN A 154 10.74 5.95 -16.57
N HIS A 155 11.30 6.48 -15.48
CA HIS A 155 12.73 6.42 -15.19
C HIS A 155 13.17 4.99 -14.84
N VAL A 156 14.14 4.46 -15.57
CA VAL A 156 14.56 3.04 -15.44
C VAL A 156 15.03 2.72 -14.03
N VAL A 157 15.83 3.59 -13.41
CA VAL A 157 16.33 3.39 -12.04
C VAL A 157 15.16 3.34 -11.04
N ALA A 158 14.12 4.17 -11.21
CA ALA A 158 12.96 4.14 -10.33
C ALA A 158 12.21 2.81 -10.46
N GLY A 159 12.08 2.29 -11.69
CA GLY A 159 11.52 0.96 -11.94
C GLY A 159 12.34 -0.17 -11.32
N ALA A 160 13.67 -0.10 -11.45
CA ALA A 160 14.60 -1.08 -10.86
C ALA A 160 14.54 -1.08 -9.33
N LEU A 161 14.58 0.11 -8.71
CA LEU A 161 14.42 0.28 -7.26
C LEU A 161 13.06 -0.25 -6.80
N PHE A 162 11.98 0.08 -7.52
CA PHE A 162 10.65 -0.46 -7.21
C PHE A 162 10.65 -1.99 -7.19
N ALA A 163 11.13 -2.64 -8.25
CA ALA A 163 11.16 -4.11 -8.30
C ALA A 163 12.05 -4.72 -7.22
N LEU A 164 13.20 -4.13 -6.95
CA LEU A 164 14.12 -4.60 -5.91
C LEU A 164 13.48 -4.50 -4.53
N PHE A 165 12.99 -3.32 -4.14
CA PHE A 165 12.37 -3.12 -2.83
C PHE A 165 11.07 -3.90 -2.69
N PHE A 166 10.28 -4.05 -3.75
CA PHE A 166 9.10 -4.91 -3.75
C PHE A 166 9.49 -6.37 -3.49
N PHE A 167 10.50 -6.89 -4.21
CA PHE A 167 10.98 -8.25 -4.00
C PHE A 167 11.49 -8.46 -2.57
N LEU A 168 12.34 -7.58 -2.08
CA LEU A 168 12.94 -7.72 -0.75
C LEU A 168 11.89 -7.64 0.36
N SER A 169 10.97 -6.66 0.32
CA SER A 169 9.98 -6.48 1.39
C SER A 169 8.78 -7.41 1.26
N ARG A 170 8.20 -7.56 0.06
CA ARG A 170 6.95 -8.31 -0.12
C ARG A 170 7.17 -9.80 -0.34
N ILE A 171 8.33 -10.20 -0.89
CA ILE A 171 8.62 -11.60 -1.20
C ILE A 171 9.59 -12.16 -0.17
N VAL A 172 10.82 -11.65 -0.09
CA VAL A 172 11.86 -12.21 0.79
C VAL A 172 11.45 -12.08 2.25
N PHE A 173 11.19 -10.86 2.73
CA PHE A 173 10.82 -10.61 4.12
C PHE A 173 9.53 -11.35 4.51
N ASN A 174 8.47 -11.28 3.70
CA ASN A 174 7.23 -11.99 4.05
C ASN A 174 7.41 -13.52 4.09
N THR A 175 8.12 -14.10 3.12
CA THR A 175 8.29 -15.57 3.03
C THR A 175 9.18 -16.10 4.14
N PHE A 176 10.34 -15.47 4.35
CA PHE A 176 11.40 -16.04 5.18
C PHE A 176 11.38 -15.54 6.62
N TYR A 177 10.71 -14.42 6.89
CA TYR A 177 10.64 -13.86 8.23
C TYR A 177 9.20 -13.80 8.74
N PHE A 178 8.33 -13.07 8.04
CA PHE A 178 7.05 -12.71 8.62
C PHE A 178 6.04 -13.87 8.70
N ILE A 179 5.89 -14.67 7.65
CA ILE A 179 5.00 -15.85 7.66
C ILE A 179 5.43 -16.87 8.73
N PRO A 180 6.72 -17.27 8.83
CA PRO A 180 7.18 -18.12 9.92
C PRO A 180 6.87 -17.55 11.30
N ARG A 181 7.03 -16.23 11.45
CA ARG A 181 6.74 -15.55 12.71
C ARG A 181 5.25 -15.56 13.06
N LEU A 182 4.37 -15.34 12.08
CA LEU A 182 2.92 -15.48 12.25
C LEU A 182 2.52 -16.89 12.64
N LEU A 183 3.16 -17.92 12.09
CA LEU A 183 2.90 -19.31 12.44
C LEU A 183 3.33 -19.66 13.87
N ALA A 184 4.38 -19.02 14.36
CA ALA A 184 4.91 -19.25 15.70
C ALA A 184 4.16 -18.45 16.77
N GLU A 185 3.73 -17.22 16.46
CA GLU A 185 3.26 -16.23 17.44
C GLU A 185 1.75 -15.92 17.32
N CYS A 186 1.01 -16.49 16.34
CA CYS A 186 -0.43 -16.28 16.19
C CYS A 186 -1.22 -17.58 15.98
N ASP A 187 -2.54 -17.52 16.16
CA ASP A 187 -3.45 -18.56 15.69
C ASP A 187 -3.36 -18.73 14.18
N THR A 188 -3.17 -19.97 13.73
CA THR A 188 -3.09 -20.31 12.30
C THR A 188 -4.29 -19.85 11.47
N ARG A 189 -5.49 -19.73 12.05
CA ARG A 189 -6.70 -19.16 11.40
C ARG A 189 -6.46 -17.75 10.90
N TYR A 190 -5.64 -16.98 11.59
CA TYR A 190 -5.27 -15.63 11.20
C TYR A 190 -4.37 -15.62 9.96
N LEU A 191 -3.43 -16.56 9.88
CA LEU A 191 -2.62 -16.75 8.67
C LEU A 191 -3.50 -17.09 7.47
N TRP A 192 -4.52 -17.97 7.65
CA TRP A 192 -5.47 -18.27 6.59
C TRP A 192 -6.20 -17.02 6.08
N GLY A 193 -6.53 -16.08 6.97
CA GLY A 193 -7.06 -14.76 6.61
C GLY A 193 -6.06 -13.89 5.83
N CYS A 194 -4.77 -13.95 6.16
CA CYS A 194 -3.69 -13.21 5.48
C CYS A 194 -3.27 -13.82 4.13
N LEU A 195 -3.47 -15.12 3.90
CA LEU A 195 -2.97 -15.82 2.71
C LEU A 195 -3.40 -15.19 1.37
N PRO A 196 -4.66 -14.76 1.17
CA PRO A 196 -5.06 -14.08 -0.07
C PRO A 196 -4.22 -12.82 -0.34
N PHE A 197 -3.87 -12.09 0.72
CA PHE A 197 -3.02 -10.90 0.59
C PHE A 197 -1.61 -11.29 0.15
N PHE A 198 -0.97 -12.28 0.80
CA PHE A 198 0.36 -12.74 0.41
C PHE A 198 0.37 -13.28 -1.02
N ALA A 199 -0.59 -14.13 -1.39
CA ALA A 199 -0.72 -14.65 -2.74
C ALA A 199 -0.81 -13.53 -3.79
N LEU A 200 -1.57 -12.48 -3.50
CA LEU A 200 -1.70 -11.32 -4.38
C LEU A 200 -0.36 -10.60 -4.60
N GLN A 201 0.50 -10.54 -3.58
CA GLN A 201 1.84 -9.93 -3.71
C GLN A 201 2.72 -10.69 -4.71
N TYR A 202 2.70 -12.03 -4.72
CA TYR A 202 3.45 -12.81 -5.73
C TYR A 202 2.91 -12.58 -7.14
N VAL A 203 1.58 -12.56 -7.30
CA VAL A 203 0.94 -12.26 -8.60
C VAL A 203 1.35 -10.86 -9.08
N TRP A 204 1.32 -9.87 -8.19
CA TRP A 204 1.77 -8.51 -8.51
C TRP A 204 3.24 -8.46 -8.89
N PHE A 205 4.11 -9.17 -8.17
CA PHE A 205 5.53 -9.23 -8.53
C PHE A 205 5.74 -9.72 -9.97
N VAL A 206 5.07 -10.80 -10.36
CA VAL A 206 5.13 -11.32 -11.73
C VAL A 206 4.65 -10.28 -12.74
N MET A 207 3.53 -9.60 -12.46
CA MET A 207 3.00 -8.55 -13.32
C MET A 207 3.95 -7.35 -13.44
N ILE A 208 4.62 -6.96 -12.35
CA ILE A 208 5.62 -5.90 -12.32
C ILE A 208 6.79 -6.25 -13.23
N LEU A 209 7.37 -7.44 -13.08
CA LEU A 209 8.48 -7.91 -13.93
C LEU A 209 8.09 -7.93 -15.41
N GLN A 210 6.89 -8.40 -15.74
CA GLN A 210 6.38 -8.38 -17.11
C GLN A 210 6.24 -6.95 -17.65
N LYS A 211 5.72 -6.02 -16.85
CA LYS A 211 5.58 -4.60 -17.24
C LYS A 211 6.92 -3.93 -17.45
N MET A 212 7.89 -4.19 -16.58
CA MET A 212 9.25 -3.66 -16.72
C MET A 212 9.93 -4.17 -17.99
N ARG A 213 9.88 -5.48 -18.24
CA ARG A 213 10.43 -6.08 -19.46
C ARG A 213 9.84 -5.46 -20.73
N ARG A 214 8.53 -5.20 -20.76
CA ARG A 214 7.86 -4.53 -21.89
C ARG A 214 8.28 -3.07 -22.04
N THR A 215 8.51 -2.37 -20.93
CA THR A 215 8.89 -0.95 -20.94
C THR A 215 10.32 -0.77 -21.44
N LEU A 216 11.27 -1.57 -20.95
CA LEU A 216 12.66 -1.57 -21.40
C LEU A 216 12.77 -1.87 -22.90
N ARG A 217 12.11 -2.94 -23.38
CA ARG A 217 12.06 -3.28 -24.81
C ARG A 217 11.51 -2.16 -25.70
N ARG A 218 10.60 -1.33 -25.18
CA ARG A 218 10.05 -0.17 -25.92
C ARG A 218 11.02 1.01 -25.93
N GLN A 219 11.85 1.17 -24.90
CA GLN A 219 12.87 2.21 -24.86
C GLN A 219 14.02 1.89 -25.81
N ASP A 220 14.50 0.65 -25.84
CA ASP A 220 15.55 0.21 -26.79
C ASP A 220 15.13 0.48 -28.23
N ARG A 221 13.94 0.01 -28.62
CA ARG A 221 13.37 0.26 -29.97
C ARG A 221 13.21 1.74 -30.32
N ARG A 222 12.99 2.61 -29.34
CA ARG A 222 12.88 4.06 -29.56
C ARG A 222 14.24 4.70 -29.72
N GLN A 223 15.27 4.21 -29.02
CA GLN A 223 16.65 4.65 -29.20
C GLN A 223 17.20 4.23 -30.56
N ASP A 224 16.99 2.98 -30.97
CA ASP A 224 17.40 2.47 -32.28
C ASP A 224 16.83 3.33 -33.42
N ARG A 225 15.51 3.56 -33.40
CA ARG A 225 14.84 4.42 -34.40
C ARG A 225 15.40 5.85 -34.43
N ARG A 226 15.73 6.44 -33.27
CA ARG A 226 16.31 7.79 -33.21
C ARG A 226 17.72 7.83 -33.77
N GLN A 227 18.51 6.77 -33.59
CA GLN A 227 19.84 6.66 -34.20
C GLN A 227 19.76 6.49 -35.72
N ASP A 228 18.83 5.67 -36.21
CA ASP A 228 18.62 5.48 -37.65
C ASP A 228 18.18 6.78 -38.34
N THR A 229 17.30 7.56 -37.69
CA THR A 229 16.83 8.85 -38.22
C THR A 229 17.96 9.88 -38.28
N LYS A 230 18.89 9.87 -37.32
CA LYS A 230 20.06 10.77 -37.31
C LYS A 230 21.14 10.39 -38.32
N LYS A 231 21.23 9.12 -38.73
CA LYS A 231 22.17 8.67 -39.78
C LYS A 231 21.64 8.95 -41.19
N ALA A 232 20.33 9.16 -41.34
CA ALA A 232 19.68 9.43 -42.61
C ALA A 232 19.54 10.94 -42.94
N SER A 233 19.95 11.82 -42.02
CA SER A 233 20.00 13.29 -42.17
C SER A 233 21.43 13.78 -42.33
#